data_AF-A8IPB7-F1
#
_entry.id   AF-A8IPB7-F1
#
_cell.length_a   1.000
_cell.length_b   1.000
_cell.length_c   1.000
_cell.angle_alpha   90.00
_cell.angle_beta   90.00
_cell.angle_gamma   90.00
#
_symmetry.space_group_name_H-M   'P 1'
#
loop_
_entity.id
_entity.type
_entity.pdbx_description
1 polymer ?
#
loop_
_entity_poly.entity_id
_entity_poly.type
_entity_poly.pdbx_seq_one_letter_code
_entity_poly.pdbx_strand_id
1 'polypeptide(L)' 'MDGKGRCLDNIFIERLWRSLKHECVYLHAWETGSQAKAGVGRWIAFYNHQRPHAAHGGQPPAVVYFNGIETDQQARRVA' A
#
# COMPACT_ATOMS: atom_id res chain seq x y z
N MET A 1 -6.90 8.16 -9.08
CA MET A 1 -5.60 8.84 -9.15
C MET A 1 -5.50 9.48 -10.52
N ASP A 2 -5.99 10.70 -10.62
CA ASP A 2 -6.41 11.28 -11.91
C ASP A 2 -5.34 12.25 -12.45
N GLY A 3 -4.12 12.18 -11.88
CA GLY A 3 -2.98 13.06 -12.22
C GLY A 3 -3.14 14.53 -11.83
N LYS A 4 -4.32 14.95 -11.34
CA LYS A 4 -4.69 16.36 -11.10
C LYS A 4 -4.10 17.00 -9.83
N GLY A 5 -3.01 16.45 -9.25
CA GLY A 5 -2.31 17.10 -8.13
C GLY A 5 -3.16 17.34 -6.87
N ARG A 6 -4.06 16.40 -6.54
CA ARG A 6 -4.85 16.48 -5.30
C ARG A 6 -3.93 16.15 -4.12
N CYS A 7 -3.82 17.07 -3.15
CA CYS A 7 -2.99 16.87 -1.96
C CYS A 7 -3.37 15.60 -1.18
N LEU A 8 -4.66 15.22 -1.21
CA LEU A 8 -5.18 14.02 -0.58
C LEU A 8 -4.69 12.73 -1.26
N ASP A 9 -4.52 12.71 -2.58
CA ASP A 9 -3.93 11.54 -3.24
C ASP A 9 -2.42 11.44 -2.92
N ASN A 10 -1.74 12.58 -2.85
CA ASN A 10 -0.31 12.65 -2.57
C ASN A 10 0.04 12.21 -1.14
N ILE A 11 -0.76 12.63 -0.14
CA ILE A 11 -0.44 12.37 1.27
C ILE A 11 -0.36 10.88 1.61
N PHE A 12 -1.18 10.03 0.96
CA PHE A 12 -1.15 8.59 1.15
C PHE A 12 0.11 7.96 0.56
N ILE A 13 0.48 8.39 -0.66
CA ILE A 13 1.68 7.93 -1.34
C ILE A 13 2.93 8.39 -0.58
N GLU A 14 2.98 9.63 -0.11
CA GLU A 14 4.09 10.15 0.70
C GLU A 14 4.25 9.39 2.01
N ARG A 15 3.14 9.06 2.70
CA ARG A 15 3.17 8.26 3.93
C ARG A 15 3.69 6.83 3.68
N LEU A 16 3.28 6.21 2.57
CA LEU A 16 3.80 4.92 2.14
C LEU A 16 5.31 4.98 1.92
N TRP A 17 5.80 5.95 1.12
CA TRP A 17 7.22 6.10 0.82
C TRP A 17 8.06 6.41 2.04
N ARG A 18 7.54 7.20 2.99
CA ARG A 18 8.22 7.43 4.27
C ARG A 18 8.40 6.13 5.04
N SER A 19 7.34 5.32 5.15
CA SER A 19 7.36 4.04 5.85
C SER A 19 8.36 3.07 5.19
N LEU A 20 8.30 2.91 3.86
CA LEU A 20 9.20 2.05 3.10
C LEU A 20 10.67 2.42 3.30
N LYS A 21 10.99 3.71 3.24
CA LYS A 21 12.38 4.17 3.39
C LYS A 21 12.92 3.87 4.78
N HIS A 22 12.16 4.18 5.83
CA HIS A 22 12.61 4.01 7.21
C HIS A 22 12.60 2.55 7.68
N GLU A 23 11.65 1.74 7.21
CA GLU A 23 11.47 0.37 7.69
C GLU A 23 12.16 -0.68 6.80
N CYS A 24 12.55 -0.32 5.57
CA CYS A 24 13.21 -1.25 4.65
C CYS A 24 14.50 -0.66 4.08
N VAL A 25 14.42 0.45 3.33
CA VAL A 25 15.56 0.93 2.53
C VAL A 25 16.75 1.34 3.41
N TYR A 26 16.52 2.10 4.47
CA TYR A 26 17.61 2.65 5.30
C TYR A 26 18.20 1.63 6.28
N LEU A 27 17.50 0.53 6.55
CA LEU A 27 17.97 -0.51 7.46
C LEU A 27 18.88 -1.54 6.78
N HIS A 28 18.95 -1.54 5.45
CA HIS A 28 19.65 -2.57 4.69
C HIS A 28 20.72 -1.97 3.76
N ALA A 29 21.95 -2.46 3.88
CA ALA A 29 23.00 -2.23 2.90
C ALA A 29 22.95 -3.33 1.84
N TRP A 30 22.13 -3.14 0.80
CA TRP A 30 22.04 -4.11 -0.29
C TRP A 30 23.28 -4.08 -1.18
N GLU A 31 23.83 -5.24 -1.48
CA GLU A 31 25.01 -5.36 -2.36
C GLU A 31 24.60 -5.31 -3.84
N THR A 32 23.37 -5.71 -4.15
CA THR A 32 22.85 -5.77 -5.53
C THR A 32 21.43 -5.23 -5.66
N GLY A 33 21.10 -4.74 -6.85
CA GLY A 33 19.73 -4.31 -7.17
C GLY A 33 18.70 -5.44 -7.07
N SER A 34 19.09 -6.69 -7.32
CA SER A 34 18.21 -7.85 -7.18
C SER A 34 17.82 -8.11 -5.72
N GLN A 35 18.78 -7.98 -4.80
CA GLN A 35 18.50 -8.06 -3.35
C GLN A 35 17.57 -6.93 -2.91
N ALA A 36 17.84 -5.69 -3.37
CA ALA A 36 16.98 -4.54 -3.10
C ALA A 36 15.55 -4.78 -3.57
N LYS A 37 15.37 -5.23 -4.81
CA LYS A 37 14.05 -5.55 -5.39
C LYS A 37 13.32 -6.61 -4.57
N ALA A 38 14.01 -7.68 -4.16
CA ALA A 38 13.41 -8.72 -3.35
C ALA A 38 13.01 -8.23 -1.95
N GLY A 39 13.86 -7.40 -1.32
CA GLY A 39 13.60 -6.78 -0.02
C GLY A 39 12.38 -5.85 -0.06
N VAL A 40 12.36 -4.93 -1.02
CA VAL A 40 11.22 -4.03 -1.24
C VAL A 40 9.95 -4.83 -1.55
N GLY A 41 10.03 -5.86 -2.39
CA GLY A 41 8.90 -6.73 -2.71
C GLY A 41 8.30 -7.41 -1.47
N ARG A 42 9.15 -7.96 -0.59
CA ARG A 42 8.70 -8.54 0.69
C ARG A 42 8.05 -7.49 1.59
N TRP A 43 8.63 -6.29 1.67
CA TRP A 43 8.07 -5.22 2.48
C TRP A 43 6.69 -4.76 1.96
N ILE A 44 6.53 -4.62 0.64
CA ILE A 44 5.24 -4.27 0.02
C ILE A 44 4.19 -5.35 0.28
N ALA A 45 4.55 -6.63 0.18
CA ALA A 45 3.64 -7.72 0.50
C ALA A 45 3.17 -7.67 1.96
N PHE A 46 4.11 -7.44 2.90
CA PHE A 46 3.79 -7.23 4.30
C PHE A 46 2.85 -6.03 4.51
N TYR A 47 3.18 -4.88 3.92
CA TYR A 47 2.39 -3.65 4.05
C TYR A 47 0.95 -3.84 3.56
N ASN A 48 0.76 -4.49 2.41
CA ASN A 48 -0.57 -4.64 1.82
C ASN A 48 -1.42 -5.72 2.47
N HIS A 49 -0.82 -6.83 2.93
CA HIS A 49 -1.57 -8.02 3.35
C HIS A 49 -1.55 -8.30 4.84
N GLN A 50 -0.60 -7.73 5.60
CA GLN A 50 -0.41 -8.11 7.01
C GLN A 50 -0.41 -6.92 7.95
N ARG A 51 0.03 -5.74 7.49
CA ARG A 51 0.10 -4.56 8.35
C ARG A 51 -1.31 -4.10 8.75
N PRO A 52 -1.61 -3.96 10.05
CA PRO A 52 -2.89 -3.39 10.48
C PRO A 52 -2.88 -1.87 10.33
N HIS A 53 -3.96 -1.30 9.79
CA HIS A 53 -4.12 0.14 9.63
C HIS A 53 -5.28 0.66 10.48
N ALA A 54 -5.01 1.57 11.42
CA ALA A 54 -6.05 2.15 12.29
C ALA A 54 -7.17 2.84 11.50
N ALA A 55 -6.81 3.53 10.40
CA ALA A 55 -7.79 4.15 9.49
C ALA A 55 -8.75 3.14 8.83
N HIS A 56 -8.38 1.86 8.81
CA HIS A 56 -9.14 0.77 8.22
C HIS A 56 -9.77 -0.14 9.29
N GLY A 57 -9.89 0.32 10.55
CA GLY A 57 -10.39 -0.51 11.64
C GLY A 57 -9.47 -1.69 11.96
N GLY A 58 -8.15 -1.54 11.73
CA GLY A 58 -7.16 -2.58 11.95
C GLY A 58 -6.97 -3.53 10.75
N GLN A 59 -7.73 -3.38 9.67
CA GLN A 59 -7.60 -4.23 8.49
C GLN A 59 -6.42 -3.82 7.58
N PRO A 60 -5.77 -4.78 6.91
CA PRO A 60 -4.76 -4.50 5.90
C PRO A 60 -5.35 -3.79 4.66
N PRO A 61 -4.55 -2.99 3.93
CA PRO A 61 -5.00 -2.29 2.72
C PRO A 61 -5.63 -3.20 1.67
N ALA A 62 -5.09 -4.42 1.47
CA ALA A 62 -5.62 -5.36 0.50
C ALA A 62 -7.08 -5.75 0.82
N VAL A 63 -7.40 -6.01 2.09
CA VAL A 63 -8.75 -6.40 2.51
C VAL A 63 -9.76 -5.29 2.19
N VAL A 64 -9.45 -4.05 2.54
CA VAL A 64 -10.32 -2.90 2.26
C VAL A 64 -10.52 -2.70 0.77
N TYR A 65 -9.45 -2.84 -0.01
CA TYR A 65 -9.49 -2.68 -1.46
C TYR A 65 -10.39 -3.72 -2.14
N PHE A 66 -10.21 -5.01 -1.83
CA PHE A 66 -11.01 -6.08 -2.41
C PHE A 66 -12.48 -6.00 -1.99
N ASN A 67 -12.76 -5.77 -0.70
CA ASN A 67 -14.13 -5.56 -0.21
C ASN A 67 -14.82 -4.37 -0.91
N GLY A 68 -14.07 -3.30 -1.18
CA GLY A 68 -14.57 -2.14 -1.92
C GLY A 68 -14.93 -2.45 -3.37
N ILE A 69 -14.12 -3.28 -4.05
CA ILE A 69 -14.41 -3.73 -5.42
C ILE A 69 -15.67 -4.59 -5.45
N GLU A 70 -15.81 -5.56 -4.53
CA GLU A 70 -16.98 -6.44 -4.47
C GLU A 70 -18.26 -5.64 -4.24
N THR A 71 -18.20 -4.64 -3.36
CA THR A 71 -19.34 -3.74 -3.08
C THR A 71 -19.74 -2.93 -4.32
N ASP A 72 -18.79 -2.36 -5.04
CA ASP A 72 -19.04 -1.60 -6.27
C ASP A 72 -19.57 -2.51 -7.40
N GLN A 73 -19.03 -3.71 -7.56
CA GLN A 73 -19.54 -4.69 -8.51
C GLN A 73 -20.97 -5.12 -8.19
N GLN A 74 -21.29 -5.33 -6.92
CA GLN A 74 -22.65 -5.66 -6.50
C GLN A 74 -23.60 -4.49 -6.78
N ALA A 75 -23.25 -3.26 -6.40
CA ALA A 75 -24.05 -2.07 -6.69
C ALA A 75 -24.35 -1.89 -8.19
N ARG A 76 -23.37 -2.15 -9.07
CA ARG A 76 -23.54 -2.08 -10.53
C ARG A 76 -24.43 -3.19 -11.12
N ARG A 77 -24.61 -4.31 -10.41
CA ARG A 77 -25.48 -5.42 -10.85
C ARG A 77 -26.95 -5.22 -10.48
N VAL A 78 -27.25 -4.38 -9.48
CA VAL A 78 -28.63 -4.10 -9.02
C VAL A 78 -29.23 -2.84 -9.68
N ALA A 79 -28.41 -2.04 -10.37
CA ALA A 79 -28.82 -0.88 -11.16
C ALA A 79 -29.13 -1.26 -12.61
#